data_AF-A0A956EUM3-F1
#
_entry.id   AF-A0A956EUM3-F1
#
_cell.length_a   1.000
_cell.length_b   1.000
_cell.length_c   1.000
_cell.angle_alpha   90.00
_cell.angle_beta   90.00
_cell.angle_gamma   90.00
#
_symmetry.space_group_name_H-M   'P 1'
#
loop_
_entity.id
_entity.type
_entity.pdbx_description
1 polymer ?
#
loop_
_entity_poly.entity_id
_entity_poly.type
_entity_poly.pdbx_seq_one_letter_code
_entity_poly.pdbx_strand_id
1 'polypeptide(L)'
;MPRDRAAPIDAALPGEGRAREEERLRGEMRRLAGEHPRFGYRRVRQLLMRDGWSLSPSRAQRLWRQEGLIVPSKRRKRRRLGSSANSCTRRRAEHRNHVWSYDFVMDRTDDTRRL
;
A
#
# COMPACT_ATOMS: atom_id res chain seq x y z
N MET A 1 25.66 -25.18 58.89
CA MET A 1 25.74 -24.16 57.83
C MET A 1 24.52 -24.27 56.93
N PRO A 2 23.90 -23.16 56.50
CA PRO A 2 22.48 -23.13 56.13
C PRO A 2 22.21 -23.36 54.64
N ARG A 3 21.28 -24.29 54.38
CA ARG A 3 20.20 -24.28 53.35
C ARG A 3 20.52 -23.66 51.99
N ASP A 4 20.85 -24.51 51.02
CA ASP A 4 20.47 -24.29 49.62
C ASP A 4 18.95 -24.23 49.53
N ARG A 5 18.40 -23.01 49.53
CA ARG A 5 17.05 -22.77 49.02
C ARG A 5 17.17 -22.66 47.51
N ALA A 6 16.87 -23.76 46.81
CA ALA A 6 16.48 -23.69 45.41
C ALA A 6 15.37 -22.64 45.27
N ALA A 7 15.63 -21.58 44.49
CA ALA A 7 14.61 -20.64 44.09
C ALA A 7 13.56 -21.37 43.23
N PRO A 8 12.26 -21.07 43.37
CA PRO A 8 11.23 -21.71 42.58
C PRO A 8 11.33 -21.26 41.12
N ILE A 9 11.27 -22.23 40.21
CA ILE A 9 11.48 -22.11 38.76
C ILE A 9 10.36 -21.31 38.05
N ASP A 10 9.27 -20.96 38.75
CA ASP A 10 8.09 -20.30 38.17
C ASP A 10 8.00 -18.78 38.42
N ALA A 11 9.14 -18.07 38.42
CA ALA A 11 9.12 -16.61 38.35
C ALA A 11 9.06 -16.17 36.88
N ALA A 12 7.85 -16.11 36.31
CA ALA A 12 7.60 -15.55 34.97
C ALA A 12 8.35 -14.20 34.83
N LEU A 13 9.31 -14.15 33.90
CA LEU A 13 10.21 -13.01 33.77
C LEU A 13 9.41 -11.75 33.37
N PRO A 14 9.77 -10.53 33.85
CA PRO A 14 9.01 -9.28 33.64
C PRO A 14 8.84 -8.83 32.17
N GLY A 15 9.24 -9.65 31.19
CA GLY A 15 9.17 -9.38 29.75
C GLY A 15 8.29 -10.35 28.96
N GLU A 16 7.87 -11.49 29.51
CA GLU A 16 7.15 -12.52 28.74
C GLU A 16 5.77 -12.07 28.28
N GLY A 17 5.04 -11.33 29.13
CA GLY A 17 3.74 -10.75 28.78
C GLY A 17 3.84 -9.78 27.61
N ARG A 18 4.87 -8.93 27.60
CA ARG A 18 5.12 -7.97 26.51
C ARG A 18 5.52 -8.65 25.21
N ALA A 19 6.32 -9.71 25.28
CA ALA A 19 6.71 -10.48 24.10
C ALA A 19 5.51 -11.19 23.47
N ARG A 20 4.65 -11.83 24.29
CA ARG A 20 3.41 -12.47 23.81
C ARG A 20 2.40 -11.47 23.24
N GLU A 21 2.26 -10.32 23.89
CA GLU A 21 1.41 -9.22 23.39
C GLU A 21 1.94 -8.66 22.06
N GLU A 22 3.26 -8.50 21.94
CA GLU A 22 3.90 -8.08 20.70
C GLU A 22 3.70 -9.09 19.57
N GLU A 23 3.75 -10.39 19.85
CA GLU A 23 3.46 -11.43 18.86
C GLU A 23 2.00 -11.39 18.39
N ARG A 24 1.05 -11.24 19.32
CA ARG A 24 -0.37 -11.05 18.98
C ARG A 24 -0.57 -9.83 18.08
N LEU A 25 0.09 -8.73 18.44
CA LEU A 25 0.06 -7.48 17.69
C LEU A 25 0.65 -7.64 16.28
N ARG A 26 1.76 -8.38 16.13
CA ARG A 26 2.34 -8.71 14.81
C ARG A 26 1.35 -9.53 13.97
N GLY A 27 0.68 -10.51 14.57
CA GLY A 27 -0.38 -11.30 13.92
C GLY A 27 -1.51 -10.43 13.39
N GLU A 28 -2.05 -9.53 14.21
CA GLU A 28 -3.10 -8.59 13.80
C GLU A 28 -2.62 -7.61 12.72
N MET A 29 -1.38 -7.11 12.81
CA MET A 29 -0.79 -6.27 11.77
C MET A 29 -0.71 -7.01 10.42
N ARG A 30 -0.30 -8.28 10.41
CA ARG A 30 -0.24 -9.11 9.19
C ARG A 30 -1.63 -9.34 8.61
N ARG A 31 -2.63 -9.63 9.46
CA ARG A 31 -4.03 -9.80 9.05
C ARG A 31 -4.55 -8.54 8.35
N LEU A 32 -4.43 -7.38 8.99
CA LEU A 32 -4.86 -6.10 8.43
C LEU A 32 -4.09 -5.70 7.17
N ALA A 33 -2.81 -6.05 7.06
CA ALA A 33 -2.02 -5.81 5.85
C ALA A 33 -2.50 -6.69 4.68
N GLY A 34 -2.93 -7.92 4.95
CA GLY A 34 -3.54 -8.82 3.96
C GLY A 34 -4.91 -8.36 3.49
N GLU A 35 -5.78 -7.94 4.41
CA GLU A 35 -7.12 -7.39 4.11
C GLU A 35 -7.03 -6.04 3.39
N HIS A 36 -5.99 -5.25 3.68
CA HIS A 36 -5.79 -3.92 3.10
C HIS A 36 -4.38 -3.71 2.52
N PRO A 37 -4.09 -4.28 1.34
CA PRO A 37 -2.74 -4.24 0.75
C PRO A 37 -2.20 -2.83 0.52
N ARG A 38 -3.09 -1.84 0.35
CA ARG A 38 -2.72 -0.44 0.07
C ARG A 38 -2.49 0.39 1.33
N PHE A 39 -2.69 -0.19 2.51
CA PHE A 39 -2.54 0.54 3.77
C PHE A 39 -1.10 0.40 4.28
N GLY A 40 -0.49 1.54 4.60
CA GLY A 40 0.78 1.57 5.32
C GLY A 40 0.59 1.57 6.83
N TYR A 41 1.71 1.53 7.55
CA TYR A 41 1.74 1.46 9.02
C TYR A 41 0.86 2.50 9.73
N ARG A 42 0.71 3.71 9.17
CA ARG A 42 -0.13 4.77 9.77
C ARG A 42 -1.61 4.39 9.80
N ARG A 43 -2.13 3.83 8.71
CA ARG A 43 -3.55 3.49 8.59
C ARG A 43 -3.86 2.17 9.29
N VAL A 44 -2.94 1.20 9.22
CA VAL A 44 -3.05 -0.04 10.04
C VAL A 44 -3.00 0.28 11.53
N ARG A 45 -2.14 1.20 11.98
CA ARG A 45 -2.14 1.68 13.38
C ARG A 45 -3.48 2.26 13.81
N GLN A 46 -4.14 3.05 12.96
CA GLN A 46 -5.46 3.60 13.29
C GLN A 46 -6.53 2.51 13.45
N LEU A 47 -6.49 1.47 12.61
CA LEU A 47 -7.38 0.32 12.74
C LEU A 47 -7.12 -0.44 14.04
N LEU A 48 -5.85 -0.70 14.36
CA LEU A 48 -5.48 -1.34 15.63
C LEU A 48 -5.92 -0.52 16.84
N MET A 49 -5.80 0.81 16.80
CA MET A 49 -6.30 1.67 17.88
C MET A 49 -7.82 1.61 18.02
N ARG A 50 -8.56 1.46 16.92
CA ARG A 50 -10.02 1.25 16.95
C ARG A 50 -10.39 -0.10 17.57
N ASP A 51 -9.55 -1.10 17.35
CA ASP A 51 -9.72 -2.45 17.90
C ASP A 51 -9.19 -2.56 19.35
N GLY A 52 -8.86 -1.43 20.00
CA GLY A 52 -8.49 -1.36 21.42
C GLY A 52 -6.99 -1.46 21.71
N TRP A 53 -6.13 -1.53 20.69
CA TRP A 53 -4.68 -1.62 20.89
C TRP A 53 -4.04 -0.27 21.18
N SER A 54 -3.15 -0.22 22.17
CA SER A 54 -2.35 0.97 22.48
C SER A 54 -0.95 0.91 21.82
N LEU A 55 -0.77 1.61 20.71
CA LEU A 55 0.52 1.66 20.00
C LEU A 55 1.02 3.09 19.75
N SER A 56 2.29 3.32 20.11
CA SER A 56 3.05 4.47 19.64
C SER A 56 3.27 4.41 18.12
N PRO A 57 3.24 5.55 17.39
CA PRO A 57 3.60 5.61 15.98
C PRO A 57 4.98 5.00 15.67
N SER A 58 5.96 5.23 16.54
CA SER A 58 7.32 4.70 16.38
C SER A 58 7.37 3.19 16.55
N ARG A 59 6.58 2.64 17.51
CA ARG A 59 6.46 1.19 17.72
C ARG A 59 5.82 0.50 16.51
N ALA A 60 4.72 1.08 16.00
CA ALA A 60 4.06 0.57 14.79
C ALA A 60 5.01 0.58 13.57
N GLN A 61 5.78 1.66 13.38
CA GLN A 61 6.74 1.76 12.29
C GLN A 61 7.88 0.74 12.42
N ARG A 62 8.40 0.53 13.63
CA ARG A 62 9.46 -0.46 13.90
C ARG A 62 8.98 -1.88 13.56
N LEU A 63 7.82 -2.26 14.08
CA LEU A 63 7.24 -3.58 13.80
C LEU A 63 6.94 -3.76 12.32
N TRP A 64 6.36 -2.74 11.68
CA TRP A 64 6.08 -2.77 10.23
C TRP A 64 7.34 -3.04 9.38
N ARG A 65 8.47 -2.43 9.74
CA ARG A 65 9.75 -2.68 9.06
C ARG A 65 10.31 -4.07 9.35
N GLN A 66 10.22 -4.55 10.59
CA GLN A 66 10.68 -5.89 10.98
C GLN A 66 9.86 -7.00 10.31
N GLU A 67 8.56 -6.77 10.10
CA GLU A 67 7.66 -7.67 9.38
C GLU A 67 7.85 -7.63 7.85
N GLY A 68 8.70 -6.75 7.33
CA GLY A 68 8.96 -6.66 5.89
C GLY A 68 7.76 -6.18 5.06
N LEU A 69 6.77 -5.55 5.71
CA LEU A 69 5.54 -5.13 5.03
C LEU A 69 5.84 -3.92 4.14
N ILE A 70 5.64 -4.07 2.83
CA ILE A 70 5.80 -3.01 1.84
C ILE A 70 4.44 -2.72 1.22
N VAL A 71 4.05 -1.44 1.23
CA VAL A 71 2.83 -1.00 0.53
C VAL A 71 3.12 -1.05 -0.97
N PRO A 72 2.37 -1.83 -1.77
CA PRO A 72 2.54 -1.88 -3.21
C PRO A 72 2.30 -0.49 -3.81
N SER A 73 3.21 -0.08 -4.71
CA SER A 73 3.05 1.17 -5.43
C SER A 73 1.78 1.14 -6.29
N LYS A 74 1.08 2.27 -6.36
CA LYS A 74 -0.13 2.41 -7.19
C LYS A 74 0.27 2.17 -8.64
N ARG A 75 -0.21 1.07 -9.23
CA ARG A 75 -0.01 0.79 -10.66
C ARG A 75 -0.57 1.96 -11.48
N ARG A 76 0.30 2.65 -12.21
CA ARG A 76 -0.12 3.75 -13.10
C ARG A 76 -1.04 3.18 -14.17
N LYS A 77 -2.21 3.81 -14.36
CA LYS A 77 -3.15 3.44 -15.43
C LYS A 77 -2.42 3.64 -16.76
N ARG A 78 -2.08 2.54 -17.45
CA ARG A 78 -1.52 2.62 -18.80
C ARG A 78 -2.64 3.14 -19.71
N ARG A 79 -2.40 4.25 -20.42
CA ARG A 79 -3.31 4.69 -21.49
C ARG A 79 -3.46 3.51 -22.46
N ARG A 80 -4.70 3.14 -22.80
CA ARG A 80 -4.93 2.16 -23.87
C ARG A 80 -4.28 2.74 -25.12
N LEU A 81 -3.26 2.07 -25.64
CA LEU A 81 -2.80 2.32 -26.99
C LEU A 81 -3.96 1.84 -27.86
N GLY A 82 -4.66 2.77 -28.52
CA GLY A 82 -5.72 2.41 -29.46
C GLY A 82 -5.18 1.50 -30.58
N SER A 83 -6.06 1.02 -31.46
CA SER A 83 -5.59 0.32 -32.67
C SER A 83 -4.69 1.26 -33.46
N SER A 84 -3.42 0.90 -33.58
CA SER A 84 -2.41 1.68 -34.31
C SER A 84 -2.65 1.69 -35.82
N ALA A 85 -3.75 1.09 -36.30
CA ALA A 85 -4.08 0.99 -37.71
C ALA A 85 -4.16 2.37 -38.41
N ASN A 86 -4.57 3.41 -37.69
CA ASN A 86 -4.66 4.77 -38.22
C ASN A 86 -3.49 5.68 -37.78
N SER A 87 -2.45 5.15 -37.13
CA SER A 87 -1.30 5.99 -36.77
C SER A 87 -0.52 6.36 -38.03
N CYS A 88 -0.16 7.64 -38.17
CA CYS A 88 0.70 8.12 -39.26
C CYS A 88 2.07 7.43 -39.30
N THR A 89 2.50 6.87 -38.17
CA THR A 89 3.72 6.06 -38.03
C THR A 89 3.61 4.70 -38.71
N ARG A 90 2.41 4.10 -38.79
CA ARG A 90 2.18 2.77 -39.37
C ARG A 90 1.52 2.81 -40.75
N ARG A 91 0.65 3.77 -41.02
CA ARG A 91 0.12 4.04 -42.37
C ARG A 91 0.89 5.21 -42.98
N ARG A 92 1.94 4.89 -43.75
CA ARG A 92 2.66 5.89 -44.56
C ARG A 92 1.81 6.29 -45.77
N ALA A 93 1.81 7.56 -46.13
CA ALA A 93 1.18 8.02 -47.36
C ALA A 93 2.03 7.57 -48.56
N GLU A 94 1.44 6.83 -49.51
CA GLU A 94 2.13 6.35 -50.70
C GLU A 94 1.84 7.26 -51.91
N HIS A 95 0.68 7.93 -51.90
CA HIS A 95 0.27 8.86 -52.94
C HIS A 95 -0.49 10.05 -52.36
N ARG A 96 -0.73 11.07 -53.20
CA ARG A 96 -1.51 12.26 -52.82
C ARG A 96 -2.91 11.85 -52.36
N ASN A 97 -3.41 12.49 -51.30
CA ASN A 97 -4.69 12.23 -50.65
C ASN A 97 -4.86 10.82 -50.01
N HIS A 98 -3.78 10.05 -49.82
CA HIS A 98 -3.84 8.71 -49.22
C HIS A 98 -4.19 8.69 -47.73
N VAL A 99 -3.65 9.64 -46.94
CA VAL A 99 -3.84 9.70 -45.49
C VAL A 99 -4.22 11.12 -45.10
N TRP A 100 -5.29 11.26 -44.32
CA TRP A 100 -5.78 12.53 -43.80
C TRP A 100 -5.72 12.51 -42.28
N SER A 101 -5.07 13.51 -41.69
CA SER A 101 -5.08 13.74 -40.25
C SER A 101 -5.87 15.02 -39.97
N TYR A 102 -6.80 14.94 -39.02
CA TYR A 102 -7.52 16.11 -38.53
C TYR A 102 -7.24 16.24 -37.04
N ASP A 103 -6.92 17.44 -36.58
CA ASP A 103 -6.69 17.75 -35.17
C ASP A 103 -7.52 18.98 -34.79
N PHE A 104 -8.06 18.98 -33.58
CA PHE A 104 -8.89 20.07 -33.09
C PHE A 104 -8.04 21.00 -32.23
N VAL A 105 -7.96 22.28 -32.62
CA VAL A 105 -7.19 23.29 -31.86
C VAL A 105 -8.02 23.86 -30.70
N MET A 106 -9.34 23.91 -30.86
CA MET A 106 -10.28 24.38 -29.84
C MET A 106 -11.60 23.66 -29.99
N ASP A 107 -12.20 23.27 -28.87
CA ASP A 107 -13.58 22.85 -28.76
C ASP A 107 -14.39 23.92 -28.02
N ARG A 108 -15.67 24.00 -28.40
CA ARG A 108 -16.67 24.78 -27.69
C ARG A 108 -17.87 23.88 -27.45
N THR A 109 -18.45 24.01 -26.27
CA THR A 109 -19.77 23.48 -25.98
C THR A 109 -20.83 24.23 -26.77
N ASP A 110 -22.02 23.64 -26.92
CA ASP A 110 -23.18 24.27 -27.57
C ASP A 110 -23.50 25.65 -26.97
N ASP A 111 -23.30 25.79 -25.65
CA ASP A 111 -23.37 27.04 -24.89
C ASP A 111 -22.21 28.02 -25.15
N THR A 112 -21.40 27.81 -26.21
CA THR A 112 -20.21 28.58 -26.61
C THR A 112 -19.07 28.65 -25.59
N ARG A 113 -19.15 27.93 -24.47
CA ARG A 113 -18.07 27.86 -23.48
C ARG A 113 -16.95 26.96 -23.98
N ARG A 114 -15.71 27.42 -23.82
CA ARG A 114 -14.50 26.66 -24.13
C ARG A 114 -14.31 25.56 -23.07
N LEU A 115 -13.97 24.34 -23.50
CA LEU A 115 -13.65 23.23 -22.61
C LEU A 115 -12.21 23.33 -22.07
#